data_AF-A0A317LPL9-F1
#
_entry.id   AF-A0A317LPL9-F1
#
_cell.length_a   1.000
_cell.length_b   1.000
_cell.length_c   1.000
_cell.angle_alpha   90.00
_cell.angle_beta   90.00
_cell.angle_gamma   90.00
#
_symmetry.space_group_name_H-M   'P 1'
#
loop_
_entity.id
_entity.type
_entity.pdbx_description
1 polymer ?
#
loop_
_entity_poly.entity_id
_entity_poly.type
_entity_poly.pdbx_seq_one_letter_code
_entity_poly.pdbx_strand_id
1 'polypeptide(L)'
;MAKRTKSAPLEVPKKGGGRKTKTVEDLKQDIATKRLSIKSIFESGSLTSLRELESLFTKAMANEMGVSHTNFSGKFKNPVEFSLKEMYRFAYYIGIDQKLISEQADKEISTNRTLVADLKKFKSVQDMKQYNSK
;
A
#
# COMPACT_ATOMS: atom_id res chain seq x y z
N MET A 1 -38.84 -61.01 -11.18
CA MET A 1 -37.66 -60.15 -10.99
C MET A 1 -37.52 -59.22 -12.18
N ALA A 2 -37.50 -57.90 -11.97
CA ALA A 2 -36.88 -56.88 -12.84
C ALA A 2 -37.17 -55.48 -12.23
N LYS A 3 -36.22 -54.91 -11.49
CA LYS A 3 -36.30 -53.52 -11.03
C LYS A 3 -35.66 -52.62 -12.08
N ARG A 4 -36.44 -51.67 -12.62
CA ARG A 4 -35.97 -50.57 -13.47
C ARG A 4 -35.05 -49.65 -12.65
N THR A 5 -33.77 -49.56 -13.02
CA THR A 5 -32.87 -48.49 -12.57
C THR A 5 -33.00 -47.30 -13.51
N LYS A 6 -33.60 -46.21 -13.02
CA LYS A 6 -33.50 -44.88 -13.65
C LYS A 6 -32.05 -44.39 -13.48
N SER A 7 -31.35 -44.16 -14.58
CA SER A 7 -30.08 -43.42 -14.58
C SER A 7 -30.37 -41.95 -14.27
N ALA A 8 -29.88 -41.47 -13.13
CA ALA A 8 -29.83 -40.05 -12.83
C ALA A 8 -28.68 -39.41 -13.65
N PRO A 9 -28.83 -38.17 -14.14
CA PRO A 9 -27.75 -37.48 -14.84
C PRO A 9 -26.65 -37.09 -13.85
N LEU A 10 -25.40 -37.28 -14.28
CA LEU A 10 -24.21 -36.78 -13.60
C LEU A 10 -24.36 -35.28 -13.33
N GLU A 11 -24.53 -34.91 -12.05
CA GLU A 11 -24.50 -33.53 -11.61
C GLU A 11 -23.13 -32.93 -11.95
N VAL A 12 -23.12 -31.98 -12.88
CA VAL A 12 -21.96 -31.13 -13.14
C VAL A 12 -21.67 -30.34 -11.86
N PRO A 13 -20.45 -30.42 -11.28
CA PRO A 13 -20.15 -29.65 -10.08
C PRO A 13 -20.18 -28.16 -10.43
N LYS A 14 -21.08 -27.43 -9.76
CA LYS A 14 -21.16 -25.97 -9.79
C LYS A 14 -19.78 -25.40 -9.47
N LYS A 15 -19.15 -24.73 -10.44
CA LYS A 15 -17.97 -23.88 -10.21
C LYS A 15 -18.35 -22.76 -9.25
N GLY A 16 -18.17 -22.99 -7.95
CA GLY A 16 -18.07 -21.91 -6.98
C GLY A 16 -16.95 -20.97 -7.41
N GLY A 17 -17.19 -19.67 -7.32
CA GLY A 17 -16.21 -18.62 -7.64
C GLY A 17 -15.01 -18.68 -6.70
N GLY A 18 -14.15 -19.67 -6.92
CA GLY A 18 -12.90 -19.85 -6.20
C GLY A 18 -11.95 -18.74 -6.60
N ARG A 19 -11.44 -18.04 -5.59
CA ARG A 19 -10.34 -17.08 -5.74
C ARG A 19 -9.21 -17.81 -6.47
N LYS A 20 -8.90 -17.44 -7.72
CA LYS A 20 -7.76 -18.00 -8.44
C LYS A 20 -6.51 -17.71 -7.61
N THR A 21 -5.96 -18.72 -6.95
CA THR A 21 -4.69 -18.62 -6.23
C THR A 21 -3.62 -18.42 -7.29
N LYS A 22 -3.05 -17.21 -7.34
CA LYS A 22 -1.87 -16.92 -8.16
C LYS A 22 -0.74 -17.86 -7.74
N THR A 23 0.05 -18.33 -8.70
CA THR A 23 1.26 -19.10 -8.38
C THR A 23 2.31 -18.19 -7.74
N VAL A 24 3.33 -18.77 -7.11
CA VAL A 24 4.43 -17.99 -6.49
C VAL A 24 5.20 -17.23 -7.57
N GLU A 25 5.35 -17.84 -8.74
CA GLU A 25 5.99 -17.28 -9.93
C GLU A 25 5.21 -16.06 -10.45
N ASP A 26 3.88 -16.18 -10.58
CA ASP A 26 3.01 -15.06 -10.99
C ASP A 26 3.11 -13.88 -10.02
N LEU A 27 3.20 -14.16 -8.71
CA LEU A 27 3.35 -13.12 -7.69
C LEU A 27 4.70 -12.41 -7.80
N LYS A 28 5.80 -13.15 -7.99
CA LYS A 28 7.13 -12.58 -8.19
C LYS A 28 7.17 -11.68 -9.43
N GLN A 29 6.55 -12.11 -10.53
CA GLN A 29 6.50 -11.32 -11.76
C GLN A 29 5.64 -10.06 -11.60
N ASP A 30 4.48 -10.15 -10.94
CA ASP A 30 3.61 -9.00 -10.64
C ASP A 30 4.34 -7.98 -9.75
N ILE A 31 5.04 -8.45 -8.71
CA ILE A 31 5.87 -7.59 -7.84
C ILE A 31 6.98 -6.92 -8.63
N ALA A 32 7.74 -7.67 -9.44
CA ALA A 32 8.85 -7.13 -10.22
C ALA A 32 8.36 -6.05 -11.20
N THR A 33 7.25 -6.31 -11.88
CA THR A 33 6.63 -5.35 -12.82
C THR A 33 6.22 -4.07 -12.10
N LYS A 34 5.54 -4.19 -10.95
CA LYS A 34 5.10 -3.03 -10.17
C LYS A 34 6.24 -2.25 -9.56
N ARG A 35 7.29 -2.92 -9.06
CA ARG A 35 8.52 -2.26 -8.60
C ARG A 35 9.14 -1.43 -9.71
N LEU A 36 9.24 -2.00 -10.92
CA LEU A 36 9.76 -1.29 -12.07
C LEU A 36 8.87 -0.09 -12.44
N SER A 37 7.55 -0.25 -12.46
CA SER A 37 6.63 0.86 -12.73
C SER A 37 6.78 2.00 -11.72
N ILE A 38 6.83 1.69 -10.42
CA ILE A 38 7.03 2.70 -9.37
C ILE A 38 8.38 3.40 -9.57
N LYS A 39 9.45 2.63 -9.82
CA LYS A 39 10.77 3.18 -10.10
C LYS A 39 10.76 4.17 -11.26
N SER A 40 10.19 3.79 -12.40
CA SER A 40 10.10 4.65 -13.58
C SER A 40 9.29 5.92 -13.33
N ILE A 41 8.22 5.85 -12.52
CA ILE A 41 7.39 7.02 -12.17
C ILE A 41 8.19 8.05 -11.35
N PHE A 42 9.06 7.61 -10.44
CA PHE A 42 9.93 8.51 -9.70
C PHE A 42 11.03 9.10 -10.59
N GLU A 43 11.68 8.26 -11.40
CA GLU A 43 12.80 8.69 -12.27
C GLU A 43 12.34 9.62 -13.40
N SER A 44 11.11 9.48 -13.89
CA SER A 44 10.53 10.38 -14.90
C SER A 44 10.18 11.76 -14.35
N GLY A 45 10.08 11.92 -13.03
CA GLY A 45 9.56 13.13 -12.38
C GLY A 45 8.09 13.43 -12.71
N SER A 46 7.35 12.46 -13.27
CA SER A 46 5.95 12.64 -13.67
C SER A 46 4.95 12.42 -12.53
N LEU A 47 5.43 12.07 -11.34
CA LEU A 47 4.60 11.81 -10.17
C LEU A 47 3.95 13.10 -9.66
N THR A 48 2.62 13.19 -9.69
CA THR A 48 1.92 14.38 -9.20
C THR A 48 1.61 14.30 -7.71
N SER A 49 1.27 13.12 -7.21
CA SER A 49 1.00 12.84 -5.79
C SER A 49 1.48 11.44 -5.41
N LEU A 50 1.98 11.27 -4.18
CA LEU A 50 2.36 9.94 -3.66
C LEU A 50 1.16 8.97 -3.66
N ARG A 51 -0.08 9.48 -3.61
CA ARG A 51 -1.31 8.69 -3.62
C ARG A 51 -1.43 7.79 -4.86
N GLU A 52 -0.88 8.19 -6.00
CA GLU A 52 -0.92 7.39 -7.24
C GLU A 52 -0.26 6.02 -7.06
N LEU A 53 0.77 5.96 -6.21
CA LEU A 53 1.53 4.75 -5.91
C LEU A 53 0.75 3.74 -5.07
N GLU A 54 -0.32 4.16 -4.39
CA GLU A 54 -1.15 3.28 -3.55
C GLU A 54 -1.68 2.09 -4.34
N SER A 55 -2.10 2.32 -5.58
CA SER A 55 -2.64 1.29 -6.47
C SER A 55 -1.60 0.26 -6.92
N LEU A 56 -0.34 0.68 -7.01
CA LEU A 56 0.80 -0.16 -7.39
C LEU A 56 1.37 -0.91 -6.19
N PHE A 57 1.21 -0.37 -4.98
CA PHE A 57 1.70 -0.99 -3.76
C PHE A 57 0.79 -2.10 -3.25
N THR A 58 1.13 -3.34 -3.60
CA THR A 58 0.32 -4.52 -3.24
C THR A 58 0.63 -5.06 -1.84
N LYS A 59 -0.28 -5.89 -1.30
CA LYS A 59 -0.05 -6.66 -0.08
C LYS A 59 1.18 -7.56 -0.16
N ALA A 60 1.47 -8.13 -1.33
CA ALA A 60 2.62 -9.00 -1.50
C ALA A 60 3.94 -8.20 -1.39
N MET A 61 3.98 -6.99 -1.95
CA MET A 61 5.11 -6.07 -1.77
C MET A 61 5.27 -5.63 -0.32
N ALA A 62 4.17 -5.34 0.38
CA ALA A 62 4.20 -5.01 1.80
C ALA A 62 4.77 -6.18 2.64
N ASN A 63 4.39 -7.41 2.31
CA ASN A 63 4.91 -8.61 2.96
C ASN A 63 6.42 -8.81 2.69
N GLU A 64 6.90 -8.63 1.45
CA GLU A 64 8.34 -8.67 1.14
C GLU A 64 9.11 -7.56 1.87
N MET A 65 8.52 -6.37 1.94
CA MET A 65 9.06 -5.26 2.73
C MET A 65 8.92 -5.48 4.23
N GLY A 66 8.22 -6.50 4.73
CA GLY A 66 7.99 -6.70 6.17
C GLY A 66 7.28 -5.53 6.86
N VAL A 67 6.29 -4.92 6.18
CA VAL A 67 5.48 -3.82 6.70
C VAL A 67 3.99 -4.14 6.59
N SER A 68 3.16 -3.51 7.43
CA SER A 68 1.71 -3.62 7.30
C SER A 68 1.23 -2.87 6.06
N HIS A 69 0.56 -3.57 5.15
CA HIS A 69 0.03 -2.97 3.91
C HIS A 69 -0.85 -1.76 4.19
N THR A 70 -1.84 -1.88 5.08
CA THR A 70 -2.78 -0.80 5.40
C THR A 70 -2.09 0.42 6.01
N ASN A 71 -1.16 0.20 6.94
CA ASN A 71 -0.44 1.30 7.58
C ASN A 71 0.48 1.99 6.57
N PHE A 72 1.24 1.21 5.80
CA PHE A 72 2.20 1.75 4.86
C PHE A 72 1.51 2.45 3.67
N SER A 73 0.45 1.86 3.12
CA SER A 73 -0.28 2.46 2.00
C SER A 73 -1.05 3.72 2.40
N GLY A 74 -1.47 3.83 3.66
CA GLY A 74 -2.10 5.04 4.21
C GLY A 74 -1.17 6.26 4.12
N LYS A 75 0.14 6.04 4.25
CA LYS A 75 1.15 7.11 4.22
C LYS A 75 1.33 7.72 2.83
N PHE A 76 0.98 6.99 1.77
CA PHE A 76 0.90 7.59 0.43
C PHE A 76 -0.20 8.65 0.32
N LYS A 77 -1.26 8.57 1.15
CA LYS A 77 -2.31 9.61 1.23
C LYS A 77 -1.95 10.71 2.22
N ASN A 78 -1.21 10.37 3.27
CA ASN A 78 -0.76 11.30 4.29
C ASN A 78 0.78 11.26 4.41
N PRO A 79 1.50 12.02 3.56
CA PRO A 79 2.96 11.98 3.55
C PRO A 79 3.61 12.41 4.88
N VAL A 80 2.88 13.14 5.74
CA VAL A 80 3.34 13.55 7.08
C VAL A 80 3.64 12.36 7.99
N GLU A 81 2.97 11.22 7.76
CA GLU A 81 3.15 10.01 8.56
C GLU A 81 4.33 9.13 8.09
N PHE A 82 4.98 9.49 6.98
CA PHE A 82 6.19 8.79 6.56
C PHE A 82 7.33 9.09 7.52
N SER A 83 7.80 8.04 8.20
CA SER A 83 9.07 8.12 8.91
C SER A 83 10.23 8.04 7.93
N LEU A 84 11.37 8.65 8.30
CA LEU A 84 12.62 8.52 7.54
C LEU A 84 12.96 7.05 7.27
N LYS A 85 12.86 6.18 8.29
CA LYS A 85 13.11 4.74 8.14
C LYS A 85 12.28 4.11 7.03
N GLU A 86 11.01 4.49 6.92
CA GLU A 86 10.11 3.95 5.91
C GLU A 86 10.41 4.47 4.51
N MET A 87 10.76 5.75 4.38
CA MET A 87 11.19 6.32 3.10
C MET A 87 12.45 5.60 2.58
N TYR A 88 13.47 5.43 3.41
CA TYR A 88 14.69 4.70 3.03
C TYR A 88 14.39 3.24 2.69
N ARG A 89 13.58 2.55 3.52
CA ARG A 89 13.22 1.15 3.25
C ARG A 89 12.50 1.00 1.92
N PHE A 90 11.59 1.92 1.59
CA PHE A 90 10.90 1.93 0.31
C PHE A 90 11.84 2.25 -0.84
N ALA A 91 12.72 3.23 -0.67
CA ALA A 91 13.75 3.59 -1.66
C ALA A 91 14.62 2.38 -2.02
N TYR A 92 15.16 1.68 -1.01
CA TYR A 92 15.95 0.47 -1.22
C TYR A 92 15.14 -0.66 -1.85
N TYR A 93 13.89 -0.83 -1.43
CA TYR A 93 13.03 -1.86 -1.98
C TYR A 93 12.68 -1.59 -3.46
N ILE A 94 12.45 -0.34 -3.87
CA ILE A 94 12.16 0.00 -5.27
C ILE A 94 13.44 0.13 -6.11
N GLY A 95 14.56 0.50 -5.49
CA GLY A 95 15.84 0.74 -6.15
C GLY A 95 15.97 2.14 -6.73
N ILE A 96 15.54 3.16 -5.97
CA ILE A 96 15.63 4.59 -6.30
C ILE A 96 16.37 5.36 -5.19
N ASP A 97 16.79 6.59 -5.48
CA ASP A 97 17.30 7.51 -4.46
C ASP A 97 16.17 7.91 -3.50
N GLN A 98 16.41 7.79 -2.20
CA GLN A 98 15.47 8.22 -1.16
C GLN A 98 15.08 9.69 -1.27
N LYS A 99 15.96 10.54 -1.84
CA LYS A 99 15.70 11.97 -2.01
C LYS A 99 14.48 12.24 -2.86
N LEU A 100 14.24 11.42 -3.89
CA LEU A 100 13.07 11.56 -4.76
C LEU A 100 11.76 11.39 -4.00
N ILE A 101 11.75 10.48 -3.01
CA ILE A 101 10.58 10.27 -2.16
C ILE A 101 10.39 11.45 -1.21
N SER A 102 11.46 11.90 -0.55
CA SER A 102 11.37 13.02 0.40
C SER A 102 10.99 14.33 -0.28
N GLU A 103 11.59 14.65 -1.43
CA GLU A 103 11.28 15.87 -2.19
C GLU A 103 9.81 15.90 -2.63
N GLN A 104 9.29 14.75 -3.11
CA GLN A 104 7.89 14.67 -3.48
C GLN A 104 6.96 14.78 -2.26
N ALA A 105 7.32 14.15 -1.13
CA ALA A 105 6.57 14.27 0.12
C ALA A 105 6.54 15.72 0.62
N ASP A 106 7.69 16.39 0.63
CA ASP A 106 7.84 17.79 1.06
C ASP A 106 7.04 18.74 0.15
N LYS A 107 7.09 18.51 -1.16
CA LYS A 107 6.27 19.25 -2.13
C LYS A 107 4.78 19.08 -1.87
N GLU A 108 4.32 17.86 -1.61
CA GLU A 108 2.91 17.57 -1.35
C GLU A 108 2.44 18.17 -0.01
N ILE A 109 3.26 18.05 1.04
CA ILE A 109 2.99 18.65 2.36
C ILE A 109 2.93 20.17 2.24
N SER A 110 3.93 20.80 1.63
CA SER A 110 3.99 22.27 1.54
C SER A 110 2.85 22.87 0.72
N THR A 111 2.34 22.15 -0.28
CA THR A 111 1.23 22.59 -1.13
C THR A 111 -0.14 22.36 -0.46
N ASN A 112 -0.27 21.33 0.39
CA ASN A 112 -1.55 20.97 0.99
C ASN A 112 -1.76 21.64 2.36
N ARG A 113 -2.66 22.63 2.40
CA ARG A 113 -3.00 23.39 3.61
C ARG A 113 -3.46 22.52 4.78
N THR A 114 -4.16 21.41 4.53
CA THR A 114 -4.65 20.55 5.62
C THR A 114 -3.50 19.79 6.28
N LEU A 115 -2.54 19.28 5.49
CA LEU A 115 -1.36 18.60 6.00
C LEU A 115 -0.47 19.55 6.83
N VAL A 116 -0.28 20.78 6.35
CA VAL A 116 0.45 21.81 7.11
C VAL A 116 -0.29 22.17 8.40
N ALA A 117 -1.62 22.27 8.36
CA ALA A 117 -2.41 22.56 9.55
C ALA A 117 -2.28 21.44 10.58
N ASP A 118 -2.30 20.18 10.15
CA ASP A 118 -2.10 19.02 11.04
C ASP A 118 -0.72 19.02 11.69
N LEU A 119 0.33 19.38 10.94
CA LEU A 119 1.69 19.54 11.48
C LEU A 119 1.81 20.67 12.53
N LYS A 120 0.95 21.69 12.45
CA LYS A 120 0.94 22.83 13.37
C LYS A 120 0.02 22.61 14.59
N LYS A 121 -0.71 21.50 14.66
CA LYS A 121 -1.55 21.16 15.82
C LYS A 121 -0.67 20.68 16.98
N PHE A 122 -0.16 21.63 17.74
CA PHE A 122 0.53 21.36 19.00
C PHE A 122 -0.49 21.26 20.13
N LYS A 123 -0.30 20.29 21.03
CA LYS A 123 -1.07 20.23 22.28
C LYS A 123 -0.51 21.30 23.21
N SER A 124 -1.37 22.11 23.83
CA SER A 124 -0.92 22.98 24.90
C SER A 124 -0.60 22.16 26.15
N VAL A 125 0.22 22.71 27.05
CA VAL A 125 0.52 22.08 28.34
C VAL A 125 -0.75 21.82 29.15
N GLN A 126 -1.76 22.69 29.00
CA GLN A 126 -3.07 22.57 29.64
C GLN A 126 -3.90 21.41 29.07
N ASP A 127 -3.64 20.96 27.84
CA ASP A 127 -4.32 19.82 27.22
C ASP A 127 -3.68 18.48 27.60
N MET A 128 -2.55 18.49 28.32
CA MET A 128 -1.87 17.28 28.73
C MET A 128 -2.61 16.65 29.92
N LYS A 129 -3.10 15.41 29.73
CA LYS A 129 -3.88 14.64 30.72
C LYS A 129 -3.24 14.57 32.11
N GLN A 130 -1.91 14.72 32.22
CA GLN A 130 -1.17 14.75 33.48
C GLN A 130 -1.52 15.95 34.38
N TYR A 131 -1.99 17.07 33.84
CA TYR A 131 -2.38 18.27 34.60
C TYR A 131 -3.90 18.46 34.74
N ASN A 132 -4.70 17.64 34.06
CA ASN A 132 -6.17 17.66 34.11
C ASN A 132 -6.79 16.57 34.99
N SER A 133 -5.98 15.81 35.74
CA SER A 133 -6.49 14.88 36.74
C SER A 133 -6.90 15.66 37.98
N LYS A 134 -8.18 16.04 38.06
CA LYS A 134 -8.85 16.33 39.34
C LYS A 134 -9.25 15.04 40.02
#